data_AF-A0A072UG89-F1
#
_entry.id   AF-A0A072UG89-F1
#
_cell.length_a   1.000
_cell.length_b   1.000
_cell.length_c   1.000
_cell.angle_alpha   90.00
_cell.angle_beta   90.00
_cell.angle_gamma   90.00
#
_symmetry.space_group_name_H-M   'P 1'
#
loop_
_entity.id
_entity.type
_entity.pdbx_description
1 polymer ?
#
loop_
_entity_poly.entity_id
_entity_poly.type
_entity_poly.pdbx_seq_one_letter_code
_entity_poly.pdbx_strand_id
1 'polypeptide(L)'
;MAMMNEEVDGSSYKYDVFLSFRGEDTYCTFAGNLYHALRNKKIKTFFPHDQIQNDDEELQLSPSILKAIQESRISIVVLSKNYATSTRCLNELVIILQCMKMKNQLVWPIFYEVHSSDVKLQRCKYGSSSKAILKFRERFKDYPRRMWEWQQALSQVTSIAGWNYGIKFEYELIQKIVELTVQSLPRYDVFLSFCGEDTRYSFTGFLYHALRLEGFKIFMDDEGLEGGNQISQTLLKAIEKSRLSIVVLSENYGYSTWCLDELVKIMECKKTNNKLVWPLFYKIEQSDLSYKKSSYGKAMAAHEDRFGKESENVQKWRSALSEVALLKADHIKENEYVLVNTINYF
;
A
#
# COMPACT_ATOMS: atom_id res chain seq x y z
N MET A 1 27.61 15.85 10.13
CA MET A 1 26.20 16.26 10.13
C MET A 1 25.93 16.93 8.79
N ALA A 2 25.56 16.13 7.79
CA ALA A 2 25.18 16.60 6.46
C ALA A 2 23.79 16.03 6.20
N MET A 3 22.83 16.92 6.00
CA MET A 3 21.43 16.60 5.74
C MET A 3 21.33 16.08 4.31
N MET A 4 20.97 14.80 4.16
CA MET A 4 20.42 14.29 2.90
C MET A 4 18.93 14.63 2.89
N ASN A 5 18.63 15.82 2.38
CA ASN A 5 17.35 16.10 1.75
C ASN A 5 17.44 15.49 0.34
N GLU A 6 17.05 14.23 0.22
CA GLU A 6 16.56 13.72 -1.06
C GLU A 6 15.04 13.71 -0.96
N GLU A 7 14.43 14.48 -1.86
CA GLU A 7 13.01 14.51 -2.12
C GLU A 7 12.52 13.07 -2.32
N VAL A 8 11.54 12.67 -1.51
CA VAL A 8 10.90 11.35 -1.62
C VAL A 8 10.03 11.39 -2.87
N ASP A 9 10.61 10.89 -3.96
CA ASP A 9 9.96 10.52 -5.22
C ASP A 9 8.65 9.75 -4.95
N GLY A 10 7.62 10.07 -5.72
CA GLY A 10 6.28 9.49 -5.63
C GLY A 10 6.35 7.97 -5.63
N SER A 11 5.98 7.34 -4.51
CA SER A 11 6.27 5.91 -4.34
C SER A 11 5.28 5.04 -5.13
N SER A 12 5.59 4.82 -6.40
CA SER A 12 5.03 3.71 -7.17
C SER A 12 5.61 2.39 -6.62
N TYR A 13 4.81 1.66 -5.85
CA TYR A 13 5.19 0.33 -5.36
C TYR A 13 5.37 -0.63 -6.54
N LYS A 14 6.62 -0.98 -6.86
CA LYS A 14 6.96 -1.94 -7.91
C LYS A 14 6.55 -3.37 -7.56
N TYR A 15 6.64 -3.72 -6.28
CA TYR A 15 6.33 -5.06 -5.78
C TYR A 15 5.21 -5.01 -4.74
N ASP A 16 4.38 -6.03 -4.73
CA ASP A 16 3.38 -6.25 -3.69
C ASP A 16 4.04 -6.82 -2.43
N VAL A 17 4.98 -7.75 -2.60
CA VAL A 17 5.64 -8.46 -1.50
C VAL A 17 7.16 -8.53 -1.71
N PHE A 18 7.93 -8.25 -0.66
CA PHE A 18 9.33 -8.63 -0.51
C PHE A 18 9.43 -9.88 0.38
N LEU A 19 10.13 -10.93 -0.08
CA LEU A 19 10.43 -12.10 0.74
C LEU A 19 11.86 -12.01 1.27
N SER A 20 12.02 -11.83 2.59
CA SER A 20 13.31 -11.92 3.28
C SER A 20 13.44 -13.28 3.95
N PHE A 21 14.49 -14.03 3.62
CA PHE A 21 14.70 -15.38 4.13
C PHE A 21 16.18 -15.77 4.00
N ARG A 22 16.58 -16.82 4.73
CA ARG A 22 17.89 -17.46 4.54
C ARG A 22 17.76 -18.57 3.51
N GLY A 23 18.46 -18.45 2.38
CA GLY A 23 18.31 -19.39 1.28
C GLY A 23 18.79 -20.80 1.60
N GLU A 24 19.87 -20.91 2.37
CA GLU A 24 20.37 -22.20 2.91
C GLU A 24 19.29 -22.99 3.67
N ASP A 25 18.36 -22.30 4.33
CA ASP A 25 17.35 -22.95 5.16
C ASP A 25 16.05 -23.23 4.40
N THR A 26 15.62 -22.29 3.54
CA THR A 26 14.22 -22.27 3.06
C THR A 26 14.02 -22.03 1.57
N TYR A 27 15.10 -21.82 0.78
CA TYR A 27 14.99 -21.46 -0.65
C TYR A 27 14.19 -22.49 -1.46
N CYS A 28 14.56 -23.77 -1.38
CA CYS A 28 13.92 -24.87 -2.13
C CYS A 28 12.71 -25.48 -1.41
N THR A 29 12.34 -24.98 -0.22
CA THR A 29 11.26 -25.53 0.62
C THR A 29 10.21 -24.45 0.85
N PHE A 30 10.03 -24.01 2.09
CA PHE A 30 8.96 -23.09 2.50
C PHE A 30 8.97 -21.77 1.72
N ALA A 31 10.12 -21.10 1.59
CA ALA A 31 10.20 -19.80 0.92
C ALA A 31 9.91 -19.91 -0.58
N GLY A 32 10.44 -20.94 -1.24
CA GLY A 32 10.16 -21.23 -2.65
C GLY A 32 8.70 -21.61 -2.90
N ASN A 33 8.11 -22.43 -2.03
CA ASN A 33 6.69 -22.81 -2.11
C ASN A 33 5.76 -21.61 -1.87
N LEU A 34 6.08 -20.76 -0.88
CA LEU A 34 5.36 -19.52 -0.62
C LEU A 34 5.46 -18.56 -1.81
N TYR A 35 6.66 -18.38 -2.37
CA TYR A 35 6.86 -17.57 -3.57
C TYR A 35 6.01 -18.07 -4.75
N HIS A 36 6.03 -19.38 -4.99
CA HIS A 36 5.21 -20.00 -6.05
C HIS A 36 3.71 -19.76 -5.82
N ALA A 37 3.22 -19.94 -4.59
CA ALA A 37 1.82 -19.74 -4.25
C ALA A 37 1.37 -18.28 -4.41
N LEU A 38 2.20 -17.31 -3.98
CA LEU A 38 1.95 -15.88 -4.17
C LEU A 38 1.88 -15.53 -5.67
N ARG A 39 2.83 -16.04 -6.46
CA ARG A 39 2.89 -15.82 -7.91
C ARG A 39 1.66 -16.41 -8.63
N ASN A 40 1.18 -17.57 -8.21
CA ASN A 40 -0.03 -18.19 -8.76
C ASN A 40 -1.28 -17.32 -8.53
N LYS A 41 -1.30 -16.48 -7.49
CA LYS A 41 -2.34 -15.46 -7.26
C LYS A 41 -2.07 -14.13 -7.97
N LYS A 42 -1.08 -14.06 -8.86
CA LYS A 42 -0.65 -12.85 -9.59
C LYS A 42 -0.16 -11.72 -8.67
N ILE A 43 0.34 -12.07 -7.48
CA ILE A 43 0.96 -11.12 -6.56
C ILE A 43 2.40 -10.88 -7.04
N LYS A 44 2.77 -9.61 -7.25
CA LYS A 44 4.13 -9.24 -7.69
C LYS A 44 5.10 -9.39 -6.52
N THR A 45 5.76 -10.52 -6.41
CA THR A 45 6.70 -10.80 -5.31
C THR A 45 8.14 -10.68 -5.76
N PHE A 46 8.95 -9.89 -5.03
CA PHE A 46 10.40 -9.93 -5.15
C PHE A 46 10.95 -11.10 -4.33
N PHE A 47 11.65 -12.00 -5.00
CA PHE A 47 12.29 -13.17 -4.41
C PHE A 47 13.79 -13.06 -4.66
N PRO A 48 14.57 -12.60 -3.67
CA PRO A 48 16.02 -12.54 -3.78
C PRO A 48 16.56 -13.90 -4.20
N HIS A 49 17.28 -13.95 -5.32
CA HIS A 49 18.08 -15.13 -5.62
C HIS A 49 19.22 -15.12 -4.63
N ASP A 50 19.21 -16.07 -3.69
CA ASP A 50 20.35 -16.31 -2.83
C ASP A 50 21.42 -16.95 -3.72
N GLN A 51 22.19 -16.13 -4.44
CA GLN A 51 23.40 -16.64 -5.07
C GLN A 51 24.28 -17.10 -3.92
N ILE A 52 24.67 -18.37 -3.93
CA ILE A 52 25.67 -18.95 -3.02
C ILE A 52 27.06 -18.41 -3.40
N GLN A 53 27.16 -17.12 -3.73
CA GLN A 53 28.41 -16.39 -3.78
C GLN A 53 28.65 -15.85 -2.36
N ASN A 54 29.92 -15.64 -2.03
CA ASN A 54 30.39 -15.30 -0.69
C ASN A 54 29.97 -13.87 -0.25
N ASP A 55 28.67 -13.56 -0.28
CA ASP A 55 28.07 -12.28 0.08
C ASP A 55 28.17 -11.98 1.58
N ASP A 56 28.57 -12.97 2.39
CA ASP A 56 28.74 -12.82 3.84
C ASP A 56 29.88 -11.84 4.21
N GLU A 57 30.65 -11.32 3.26
CA GLU A 57 31.67 -10.27 3.45
C GLU A 57 31.15 -8.83 3.26
N GLU A 58 30.03 -8.62 2.57
CA GLU A 58 29.53 -7.28 2.30
C GLU A 58 28.64 -6.75 3.43
N LEU A 59 29.05 -5.60 3.99
CA LEU A 59 28.32 -4.89 5.05
C LEU A 59 27.13 -4.06 4.53
N GLN A 60 26.89 -4.04 3.22
CA GLN A 60 25.86 -3.27 2.56
C GLN A 60 25.04 -4.16 1.64
N LEU A 61 23.75 -3.82 1.49
CA LEU A 61 22.89 -4.50 0.52
C LEU A 61 23.15 -3.96 -0.87
N SER A 62 23.00 -4.80 -1.87
CA SER A 62 22.99 -4.35 -3.26
C SER A 62 21.88 -3.31 -3.48
N PRO A 63 22.11 -2.29 -4.33
CA PRO A 63 21.11 -1.26 -4.61
C PRO A 63 19.77 -1.83 -5.11
N SER A 64 19.81 -2.96 -5.82
CA SER A 64 18.62 -3.64 -6.33
C SER A 64 17.74 -4.22 -5.21
N ILE A 65 18.35 -4.85 -4.20
CA ILE A 65 17.62 -5.39 -3.04
C ILE A 65 17.08 -4.24 -2.18
N LEU A 66 17.89 -3.22 -1.92
CA LEU A 66 17.47 -2.05 -1.14
C LEU A 66 16.25 -1.36 -1.79
N LYS A 67 16.31 -1.13 -3.10
CA LYS A 67 15.19 -0.56 -3.87
C LYS A 67 13.97 -1.48 -3.83
N ALA A 68 14.15 -2.80 -3.98
CA ALA A 68 13.05 -3.75 -3.89
C ALA A 68 12.34 -3.73 -2.53
N ILE A 69 13.08 -3.63 -1.41
CA ILE A 69 12.48 -3.49 -0.08
C ILE A 69 11.69 -2.18 -0.01
N GLN A 70 12.29 -1.07 -0.44
CA GLN A 70 11.68 0.26 -0.37
C GLN A 70 10.44 0.42 -1.27
N GLU A 71 10.35 -0.35 -2.34
CA GLU A 71 9.26 -0.36 -3.33
C GLU A 71 8.26 -1.52 -3.11
N SER A 72 8.39 -2.27 -2.00
CA SER A 72 7.45 -3.33 -1.63
C SER A 72 6.39 -2.84 -0.64
N ARG A 73 5.17 -3.38 -0.71
CA ARG A 73 4.09 -3.02 0.24
C ARG A 73 4.13 -3.84 1.51
N ILE A 74 4.44 -5.13 1.37
CA ILE A 74 4.51 -6.11 2.44
C ILE A 74 5.90 -6.72 2.43
N SER A 75 6.56 -6.77 3.57
CA SER A 75 7.80 -7.51 3.77
C SER A 75 7.50 -8.73 4.64
N ILE A 76 7.57 -9.92 4.05
CA ILE A 76 7.43 -11.19 4.79
C ILE A 76 8.83 -11.64 5.16
N VAL A 77 9.07 -11.81 6.46
CA VAL A 77 10.38 -12.16 7.01
C VAL A 77 10.32 -13.58 7.56
N VAL A 78 10.93 -14.52 6.85
CA VAL A 78 11.03 -15.93 7.26
C VAL A 78 12.25 -16.09 8.17
N LEU A 79 12.01 -16.00 9.47
CA LEU A 79 13.01 -16.18 10.53
C LEU A 79 13.24 -17.68 10.71
N SER A 80 14.34 -18.19 10.16
CA SER A 80 14.80 -19.57 10.24
C SER A 80 16.06 -19.70 11.11
N LYS A 81 16.51 -20.94 11.32
CA LYS A 81 17.64 -21.27 12.22
C LYS A 81 18.93 -20.48 11.94
N ASN A 82 19.28 -20.26 10.67
CA ASN A 82 20.50 -19.57 10.25
C ASN A 82 20.24 -18.15 9.72
N TYR A 83 19.04 -17.60 9.91
CA TYR A 83 18.71 -16.23 9.50
C TYR A 83 19.62 -15.21 10.19
N ALA A 84 19.79 -15.34 11.52
CA ALA A 84 20.58 -14.42 12.33
C ALA A 84 22.10 -14.55 12.16
N THR A 85 22.57 -15.45 11.30
CA THR A 85 23.99 -15.61 10.96
C THR A 85 24.35 -15.09 9.57
N SER A 86 23.36 -14.60 8.81
CA SER A 86 23.53 -13.99 7.49
C SER A 86 23.56 -12.46 7.62
N THR A 87 24.67 -11.84 7.23
CA THR A 87 24.79 -10.36 7.21
C THR A 87 23.75 -9.75 6.29
N ARG A 88 23.50 -10.36 5.12
CA ARG A 88 22.47 -9.92 4.18
C ARG A 88 21.09 -9.91 4.83
N CYS A 89 20.67 -11.02 5.45
CA CYS A 89 19.35 -11.14 6.09
C CYS A 89 19.17 -10.12 7.24
N LEU A 90 20.23 -9.88 8.01
CA LEU A 90 20.21 -8.88 9.10
C LEU A 90 20.15 -7.45 8.57
N ASN A 91 20.88 -7.15 7.50
CA ASN A 91 20.82 -5.85 6.83
C ASN A 91 19.45 -5.62 6.17
N GLU A 92 18.88 -6.62 5.49
CA GLU A 92 17.52 -6.59 4.96
C GLU A 92 16.52 -6.25 6.07
N LEU A 93 16.62 -6.94 7.22
CA LEU A 93 15.73 -6.72 8.35
C LEU A 93 15.79 -5.28 8.90
N VAL A 94 17.00 -4.70 9.01
CA VAL A 94 17.16 -3.31 9.45
C VAL A 94 16.42 -2.36 8.50
N ILE A 95 16.60 -2.52 7.18
CA ILE A 95 15.93 -1.67 6.18
C ILE A 95 14.42 -1.90 6.17
N ILE A 96 13.95 -3.14 6.29
CA ILE A 96 12.53 -3.48 6.38
C ILE A 96 11.89 -2.76 7.57
N LEU A 97 12.51 -2.80 8.75
CA LEU A 97 11.99 -2.15 9.95
C LEU A 97 12.08 -0.61 9.89
N GLN A 98 13.03 -0.07 9.13
CA GLN A 98 13.04 1.36 8.80
C GLN A 98 11.87 1.72 7.87
N CYS A 99 11.62 0.93 6.83
CA CYS A 99 10.49 1.12 5.90
C CYS A 99 9.14 0.96 6.62
N MET A 100 9.05 0.06 7.59
CA MET A 100 7.87 -0.05 8.47
C MET A 100 7.57 1.27 9.18
N LYS A 101 8.59 1.92 9.77
CA LYS A 101 8.44 3.17 10.52
C LYS A 101 8.20 4.38 9.61
N MET A 102 8.94 4.47 8.51
CA MET A 102 8.98 5.66 7.65
C MET A 102 7.94 5.65 6.54
N LYS A 103 7.61 4.47 5.99
CA LYS A 103 6.71 4.31 4.84
C LYS A 103 5.43 3.51 5.16
N ASN A 104 5.22 3.16 6.44
CA ASN A 104 4.10 2.34 6.89
C ASN A 104 4.01 0.98 6.15
N GLN A 105 5.17 0.42 5.76
CA GLN A 105 5.26 -0.89 5.13
C GLN A 105 4.80 -1.98 6.12
N LEU A 106 3.96 -2.92 5.65
CA LEU A 106 3.53 -4.04 6.49
C LEU A 106 4.67 -5.04 6.65
N VAL A 107 4.93 -5.49 7.88
CA VAL A 107 6.00 -6.46 8.17
C VAL A 107 5.41 -7.69 8.84
N TRP A 108 5.67 -8.85 8.24
CA TRP A 108 5.04 -10.12 8.57
C TRP A 108 6.10 -11.16 8.94
N PRO A 109 6.46 -11.28 10.23
CA PRO A 109 7.40 -12.29 10.67
C PRO A 109 6.78 -13.69 10.66
N ILE A 110 7.53 -14.64 10.14
CA ILE A 110 7.24 -16.07 10.19
C ILE A 110 8.39 -16.74 10.93
N PHE A 111 8.10 -17.30 12.10
CA PHE A 111 9.04 -18.07 12.89
C PHE A 111 9.03 -19.51 12.38
N TYR A 112 9.97 -19.84 11.50
CA TYR A 112 10.07 -21.12 10.84
C TYR A 112 11.03 -22.05 11.60
N GLU A 113 10.48 -23.04 12.30
CA GLU A 113 11.23 -24.00 13.14
C GLU A 113 12.13 -23.34 14.21
N VAL A 114 11.79 -22.11 14.61
CA VAL A 114 12.47 -21.36 15.67
C VAL A 114 11.45 -20.79 16.62
N HIS A 115 11.79 -20.73 17.91
CA HIS A 115 10.95 -20.04 18.87
C HIS A 115 11.25 -18.53 18.85
N SER A 116 10.24 -17.69 19.04
CA SER A 116 10.42 -16.22 19.04
C SER A 116 11.39 -15.71 20.12
N SER A 117 11.59 -16.48 21.20
CA SER A 117 12.64 -16.21 22.20
C SER A 117 14.05 -16.43 21.70
N ASP A 118 14.24 -17.34 20.76
CA ASP A 118 15.56 -17.80 20.30
C ASP A 118 16.12 -16.86 19.21
N VAL A 119 15.21 -16.15 18.53
CA VAL A 119 15.53 -15.09 17.57
C VAL A 119 16.16 -13.88 18.27
N LYS A 120 15.88 -13.67 19.57
CA LYS A 120 16.56 -12.64 20.36
C LYS A 120 18.01 -13.08 20.60
N LEU A 121 18.94 -12.45 19.90
CA LEU A 121 20.39 -12.56 20.12
C LEU A 121 20.88 -12.17 21.54
N GLN A 122 20.01 -12.10 22.56
CA GLN A 122 20.30 -11.49 23.86
C GLN A 122 20.35 -12.43 25.07
N ARG A 123 20.10 -13.74 24.93
CA ARG A 123 20.26 -14.66 26.07
C ARG A 123 20.93 -15.97 25.71
N CYS A 124 22.27 -15.97 25.72
CA CYS A 124 23.03 -17.19 25.97
C CYS A 124 24.00 -16.95 27.12
N LYS A 125 23.45 -16.84 28.34
CA LYS A 125 24.20 -17.06 29.59
C LYS A 125 24.26 -18.54 29.98
N TYR A 126 23.57 -19.42 29.24
CA TYR A 126 23.56 -20.86 29.44
C TYR A 126 23.72 -21.60 28.09
N GLY A 127 24.89 -22.19 27.87
CA GLY A 127 25.07 -23.53 27.31
C GLY A 127 24.89 -23.83 25.82
N SER A 128 24.01 -23.15 25.07
CA SER A 128 23.60 -23.69 23.74
C SER A 128 23.42 -22.64 22.65
N SER A 129 24.35 -21.69 22.47
CA SER A 129 24.42 -20.96 21.21
C SER A 129 24.91 -21.90 20.11
N SER A 130 24.17 -22.02 18.99
CA SER A 130 24.67 -22.72 17.80
C SER A 130 26.09 -22.23 17.47
N LYS A 131 27.01 -23.14 17.17
CA LYS A 131 28.42 -22.85 16.80
C LYS A 131 28.52 -21.73 15.75
N ALA A 132 27.52 -21.63 14.86
CA ALA A 132 27.41 -20.59 13.86
C ALA A 132 27.23 -19.17 14.45
N ILE A 133 26.42 -19.00 15.50
CA ILE A 133 26.19 -17.71 16.16
C ILE A 133 27.45 -17.23 16.89
N LEU A 134 28.17 -18.14 17.55
CA LEU A 134 29.44 -17.81 18.19
C LEU A 134 30.49 -17.37 17.17
N LYS A 135 30.61 -18.12 16.06
CA LYS A 135 31.50 -17.75 14.95
C LYS A 135 31.12 -16.40 14.34
N PHE A 136 29.84 -16.11 14.19
CA PHE A 136 29.35 -14.83 13.68
C PHE A 136 29.69 -13.67 14.63
N ARG A 137 29.46 -13.83 15.95
CA ARG A 137 29.81 -12.82 16.95
C ARG A 137 31.31 -12.54 16.97
N GLU A 138 32.14 -13.58 16.91
CA GLU A 138 33.59 -13.42 16.88
C GLU A 138 34.04 -12.66 15.61
N ARG A 139 33.45 -12.98 14.46
CA ARG A 139 33.76 -12.32 13.18
C ARG A 139 33.45 -10.82 13.20
N PHE A 140 32.40 -10.40 13.89
CA PHE A 140 31.94 -9.00 13.92
C PHE A 140 32.21 -8.29 15.27
N LYS A 141 33.11 -8.82 16.09
CA LYS A 141 33.47 -8.24 17.40
C LYS A 141 33.95 -6.78 17.30
N ASP A 142 34.63 -6.44 16.20
CA ASP A 142 35.18 -5.12 15.94
C ASP A 142 34.16 -4.13 15.32
N TYR A 143 32.91 -4.57 15.11
CA TYR A 143 31.81 -3.76 14.57
C TYR A 143 30.65 -3.61 15.57
N PRO A 144 30.87 -3.04 16.77
CA PRO A 144 29.89 -3.03 17.86
C PRO A 144 28.59 -2.29 17.48
N ARG A 145 28.68 -1.24 16.67
CA ARG A 145 27.51 -0.49 16.20
C ARG A 145 26.59 -1.33 15.31
N ARG A 146 27.15 -2.07 14.35
CA ARG A 146 26.38 -2.96 13.47
C ARG A 146 25.74 -4.09 14.26
N MET A 147 26.50 -4.69 15.17
CA MET A 147 25.98 -5.72 16.07
C MET A 147 24.80 -5.22 16.91
N TRP A 148 24.88 -3.99 17.41
CA TRP A 148 23.78 -3.36 18.13
C TRP A 148 22.55 -3.14 17.22
N GLU A 149 22.74 -2.59 16.02
CA GLU A 149 21.65 -2.39 15.04
C GLU A 149 20.92 -3.70 14.72
N TRP A 150 21.66 -4.78 14.45
CA TRP A 150 21.08 -6.09 14.16
C TRP A 150 20.34 -6.69 15.37
N GLN A 151 20.89 -6.53 16.59
CA GLN A 151 20.20 -6.97 17.81
C GLN A 151 18.90 -6.21 18.05
N GLN A 152 18.89 -4.89 17.83
CA GLN A 152 17.67 -4.09 17.92
C GLN A 152 16.64 -4.52 16.89
N ALA A 153 17.07 -4.75 15.64
CA ALA A 153 16.20 -5.20 14.56
C ALA A 153 15.54 -6.56 14.90
N LEU A 154 16.31 -7.54 15.36
CA LEU A 154 15.77 -8.84 15.77
C LEU A 154 14.84 -8.73 16.99
N SER A 155 15.21 -7.91 17.98
CA SER A 155 14.33 -7.66 19.13
C SER A 155 13.01 -7.04 18.69
N GLN A 156 13.06 -6.05 17.80
CA GLN A 156 11.88 -5.37 17.29
C GLN A 156 11.00 -6.32 16.47
N VAL A 157 11.56 -7.09 15.54
CA VAL A 157 10.76 -7.99 14.69
C VAL A 157 10.08 -9.09 15.51
N THR A 158 10.71 -9.59 16.58
CA THR A 158 10.08 -10.57 17.48
C THR A 158 8.90 -10.02 18.28
N SER A 159 8.76 -8.70 18.35
CA SER A 159 7.66 -8.03 19.03
C SER A 159 6.48 -7.74 18.10
N ILE A 160 6.65 -7.94 16.79
CA ILE A 160 5.59 -7.83 15.80
C ILE A 160 4.78 -9.13 15.79
N ALA A 161 3.45 -9.02 15.71
CA ALA A 161 2.59 -10.18 15.57
C ALA A 161 2.93 -10.94 14.28
N GLY A 162 3.17 -12.24 14.40
CA GLY A 162 3.61 -13.09 13.30
C GLY A 162 3.04 -14.49 13.38
N TRP A 163 3.51 -15.36 12.50
CA TRP A 163 3.12 -16.77 12.45
C TRP A 163 4.22 -17.65 13.02
N ASN A 164 3.86 -18.59 13.88
CA ASN A 164 4.76 -19.67 14.28
C ASN A 164 4.47 -20.90 13.43
N TYR A 165 5.47 -21.41 12.74
CA TYR A 165 5.39 -22.73 12.13
C TYR A 165 5.42 -23.79 13.25
N GLY A 166 4.30 -24.49 13.44
CA GLY A 166 4.14 -25.57 14.42
C GLY A 166 4.07 -26.95 13.76
N ILE A 167 3.60 -27.97 14.50
CA ILE A 167 3.42 -29.37 14.05
C ILE A 167 2.24 -29.51 13.06
N LYS A 168 2.12 -28.63 12.07
CA LYS A 168 1.11 -28.68 11.01
C LYS A 168 1.79 -28.70 9.64
N PHE A 169 1.04 -29.05 8.61
CA PHE A 169 1.56 -29.03 7.25
C PHE A 169 1.88 -27.61 6.78
N GLU A 170 3.05 -27.43 6.14
CA GLU A 170 3.50 -26.16 5.58
C GLU A 170 2.47 -25.50 4.65
N TYR A 171 1.78 -26.31 3.84
CA TYR A 171 0.84 -25.78 2.85
C TYR A 171 -0.32 -25.01 3.49
N GLU A 172 -0.78 -25.39 4.70
CA GLU A 172 -1.86 -24.69 5.40
C GLU A 172 -1.41 -23.30 5.84
N LEU A 173 -0.17 -23.18 6.32
CA LEU A 173 0.43 -21.91 6.69
C LEU A 173 0.59 -21.02 5.44
N ILE A 174 1.11 -21.59 4.34
CA ILE A 174 1.25 -20.90 3.06
C ILE A 174 -0.11 -20.38 2.56
N GLN A 175 -1.15 -21.21 2.58
CA GLN A 175 -2.50 -20.81 2.17
C GLN A 175 -3.01 -19.62 2.98
N LYS A 176 -2.88 -19.66 4.32
CA LYS A 176 -3.28 -18.55 5.20
C LYS A 176 -2.52 -17.26 4.92
N ILE A 177 -1.20 -17.36 4.71
CA ILE A 177 -0.37 -16.19 4.38
C ILE A 177 -0.81 -15.61 3.04
N VAL A 178 -1.01 -16.44 2.01
CA VAL A 178 -1.42 -16.00 0.69
C VAL A 178 -2.81 -15.35 0.74
N GLU A 179 -3.76 -15.94 1.46
CA GLU A 179 -5.11 -15.38 1.65
C GLU A 179 -5.07 -14.02 2.35
N LEU A 180 -4.31 -13.89 3.44
CA LEU A 180 -4.14 -12.61 4.11
C LEU A 180 -3.46 -11.60 3.18
N THR A 181 -2.46 -12.02 2.40
CA THR A 181 -1.78 -11.16 1.41
C THR A 181 -2.80 -10.58 0.43
N VAL A 182 -3.67 -11.42 -0.13
CA VAL A 182 -4.74 -10.99 -1.05
C VAL A 182 -5.70 -10.01 -0.37
N GLN A 183 -6.03 -10.22 0.90
CA GLN A 183 -6.93 -9.33 1.65
C GLN A 183 -6.30 -7.97 1.99
N SER A 184 -4.99 -7.95 2.27
CA SER A 184 -4.22 -6.77 2.65
C SER A 184 -3.77 -5.93 1.45
N LEU A 185 -3.64 -6.50 0.27
CA LEU A 185 -3.28 -5.76 -0.93
C LEU A 185 -4.49 -4.96 -1.48
N PRO A 186 -4.28 -3.72 -1.92
CA PRO A 186 -5.31 -2.99 -2.63
C PRO A 186 -5.60 -3.68 -3.97
N ARG A 187 -6.88 -3.80 -4.32
CA ARG A 187 -7.30 -4.37 -5.60
C ARG A 187 -7.02 -3.41 -6.75
N TYR A 188 -7.10 -2.12 -6.47
CA TYR A 188 -6.87 -1.03 -7.41
C TYR A 188 -5.93 -0.01 -6.77
N ASP A 189 -5.04 0.57 -7.57
CA ASP A 189 -4.23 1.70 -7.17
C ASP A 189 -5.07 2.98 -7.12
N VAL A 190 -5.97 3.17 -8.11
CA VAL A 190 -6.80 4.36 -8.25
C VAL A 190 -8.26 3.99 -8.44
N PHE A 191 -9.14 4.66 -7.71
CA PHE A 191 -10.57 4.77 -7.97
C PHE A 191 -10.83 6.11 -8.65
N LEU A 192 -11.44 6.12 -9.84
CA LEU A 192 -11.88 7.33 -10.51
C LEU A 192 -13.39 7.51 -10.30
N SER A 193 -13.76 8.54 -9.56
CA SER A 193 -15.16 8.99 -9.42
C SER A 193 -15.36 10.23 -10.31
N PHE A 194 -16.38 10.21 -11.16
CA PHE A 194 -16.64 11.27 -12.13
C PHE A 194 -18.09 11.21 -12.62
N CYS A 195 -18.59 12.32 -13.14
CA CYS A 195 -19.85 12.33 -13.87
C CYS A 195 -19.60 11.91 -15.32
N GLY A 196 -20.20 10.79 -15.73
CA GLY A 196 -19.99 10.18 -17.04
C GLY A 196 -20.54 11.01 -18.19
N GLU A 197 -21.63 11.74 -17.95
CA GLU A 197 -22.20 12.70 -18.90
C GLU A 197 -21.22 13.83 -19.24
N ASP A 198 -20.45 14.30 -18.24
CA ASP A 198 -19.57 15.46 -18.41
C ASP A 198 -18.19 15.09 -18.99
N THR A 199 -17.58 14.00 -18.51
CA THR A 199 -16.11 13.81 -18.66
C THR A 199 -15.66 12.45 -19.17
N ARG A 200 -16.57 11.48 -19.39
CA ARG A 200 -16.21 10.10 -19.77
C ARG A 200 -15.30 10.02 -20.99
N TYR A 201 -15.74 10.61 -22.10
CA TYR A 201 -15.05 10.53 -23.39
C TYR A 201 -14.10 11.71 -23.65
N SER A 202 -13.87 12.54 -22.63
CA SER A 202 -12.96 13.68 -22.67
C SER A 202 -11.91 13.51 -21.56
N PHE A 203 -11.87 14.43 -20.59
CA PHE A 203 -10.83 14.51 -19.57
C PHE A 203 -10.62 13.19 -18.79
N THR A 204 -11.70 12.57 -18.29
CA THR A 204 -11.57 11.37 -17.43
C THR A 204 -11.15 10.14 -18.22
N GLY A 205 -11.59 10.03 -19.48
CA GLY A 205 -11.13 9.00 -20.42
C GLY A 205 -9.63 9.12 -20.68
N PHE A 206 -9.12 10.33 -20.96
CA PHE A 206 -7.68 10.55 -21.14
C PHE A 206 -6.88 10.29 -19.87
N LEU A 207 -7.37 10.74 -18.71
CA LEU A 207 -6.74 10.48 -17.41
C LEU A 207 -6.60 8.98 -17.13
N TYR A 208 -7.66 8.21 -17.40
CA TYR A 208 -7.62 6.75 -17.28
C TYR A 208 -6.59 6.12 -18.20
N HIS A 209 -6.57 6.50 -19.47
CA HIS A 209 -5.59 5.97 -20.43
C HIS A 209 -4.16 6.31 -20.01
N ALA A 210 -3.89 7.54 -19.58
CA ALA A 210 -2.56 7.96 -19.13
C ALA A 210 -2.10 7.16 -17.90
N LEU A 211 -2.92 7.08 -16.85
CA LEU A 211 -2.62 6.30 -15.65
C LEU A 211 -2.45 4.79 -15.96
N ARG A 212 -3.20 4.24 -16.92
CA ARG A 212 -3.04 2.85 -17.37
C ARG A 212 -1.71 2.62 -18.07
N LEU A 213 -1.25 3.56 -18.89
CA LEU A 213 0.05 3.49 -19.57
C LEU A 213 1.20 3.49 -18.56
N GLU A 214 1.07 4.25 -17.47
CA GLU A 214 2.00 4.22 -16.32
C GLU A 214 1.89 2.96 -15.44
N GLY A 215 1.00 2.03 -15.78
CA GLY A 215 0.88 0.72 -15.14
C GLY A 215 0.00 0.66 -13.89
N PHE A 216 -0.76 1.72 -13.59
CA PHE A 216 -1.69 1.72 -12.46
C PHE A 216 -2.89 0.79 -12.71
N LYS A 217 -3.31 0.06 -11.66
CA LYS A 217 -4.58 -0.69 -11.66
C LYS A 217 -5.70 0.27 -11.32
N ILE A 218 -6.49 0.67 -12.31
CA ILE A 218 -7.55 1.66 -12.10
C ILE A 218 -8.91 0.98 -12.10
N PHE A 219 -9.74 1.32 -11.13
CA PHE A 219 -11.18 1.16 -11.22
C PHE A 219 -11.76 2.49 -11.70
N MET A 220 -12.29 2.50 -12.92
CA MET A 220 -13.07 3.60 -13.46
C MET A 220 -14.53 3.21 -13.28
N ASP A 221 -15.30 4.04 -12.57
CA ASP A 221 -16.74 3.82 -12.49
C ASP A 221 -17.34 4.07 -13.87
N ASP A 222 -17.71 3.01 -14.57
CA ASP A 222 -18.38 3.12 -15.86
C ASP A 222 -19.88 3.22 -15.57
N GLU A 223 -20.41 4.44 -15.42
CA GLU A 223 -21.85 4.78 -15.38
C GLU A 223 -22.61 4.27 -16.63
N GLY A 224 -22.68 2.95 -16.84
CA GLY A 224 -23.16 2.33 -18.07
C GLY A 224 -23.72 0.92 -17.88
N LEU A 225 -23.55 0.31 -16.70
CA LEU A 225 -24.28 -0.92 -16.34
C LEU A 225 -25.47 -0.56 -15.44
N GLU A 226 -26.58 -0.28 -16.11
CA GLU A 226 -27.96 -0.58 -15.67
C GLU A 226 -28.44 0.07 -14.37
N GLY A 227 -28.93 1.32 -14.47
CA GLY A 227 -30.25 1.70 -13.95
C GLY A 227 -30.68 1.26 -12.55
N GLY A 228 -29.81 1.36 -11.54
CA GLY A 228 -30.13 1.07 -10.15
C GLY A 228 -29.89 2.27 -9.23
N ASN A 229 -30.89 2.65 -8.43
CA ASN A 229 -30.80 3.74 -7.43
C ASN A 229 -29.88 3.41 -6.22
N GLN A 230 -29.01 2.39 -6.30
CA GLN A 230 -28.16 1.93 -5.20
C GLN A 230 -26.76 1.54 -5.67
N ILE A 231 -25.74 2.08 -5.01
CA ILE A 231 -24.34 1.69 -5.19
C ILE A 231 -24.19 0.18 -5.01
N SER A 232 -23.66 -0.50 -6.04
CA SER A 232 -23.42 -1.94 -5.97
C SER A 232 -22.40 -2.29 -4.88
N GLN A 233 -22.54 -3.46 -4.24
CA GLN A 233 -21.52 -3.94 -3.28
C GLN A 233 -20.13 -4.04 -3.90
N THR A 234 -20.06 -4.26 -5.22
CA THR A 234 -18.80 -4.29 -5.98
C THR A 234 -18.15 -2.91 -6.02
N LEU A 235 -18.93 -1.85 -6.20
CA LEU A 235 -18.45 -0.47 -6.22
C LEU A 235 -17.98 -0.02 -4.84
N LEU A 236 -18.74 -0.29 -3.78
CA LEU A 236 -18.32 -0.03 -2.39
C LEU A 236 -16.98 -0.71 -2.08
N LYS A 237 -16.84 -1.98 -2.47
CA LYS A 237 -15.58 -2.74 -2.30
C LYS A 237 -14.46 -2.17 -3.16
N ALA A 238 -14.75 -1.65 -4.35
CA ALA A 238 -13.75 -1.01 -5.21
C ALA A 238 -13.23 0.27 -4.56
N ILE A 239 -14.13 1.14 -4.06
CA ILE A 239 -13.75 2.31 -3.27
C ILE A 239 -12.90 1.84 -2.10
N GLU A 240 -13.39 0.90 -1.27
CA GLU A 240 -12.73 0.34 -0.09
C GLU A 240 -11.34 -0.27 -0.36
N LYS A 241 -11.16 -0.94 -1.49
CA LYS A 241 -9.91 -1.61 -1.87
C LYS A 241 -9.04 -0.79 -2.82
N SER A 242 -9.37 0.47 -3.05
CA SER A 242 -8.53 1.42 -3.79
C SER A 242 -7.61 2.21 -2.87
N ARG A 243 -6.41 2.53 -3.36
CA ARG A 243 -5.37 3.25 -2.61
C ARG A 243 -5.59 4.76 -2.60
N LEU A 244 -5.92 5.29 -3.77
CA LEU A 244 -6.24 6.69 -4.03
C LEU A 244 -7.63 6.77 -4.66
N SER A 245 -8.45 7.70 -4.19
CA SER A 245 -9.65 8.12 -4.91
C SER A 245 -9.38 9.46 -5.58
N ILE A 246 -9.41 9.50 -6.91
CA ILE A 246 -9.44 10.76 -7.65
C ILE A 246 -10.90 11.08 -7.93
N VAL A 247 -11.33 12.28 -7.52
CA VAL A 247 -12.71 12.74 -7.69
C VAL A 247 -12.71 13.89 -8.69
N VAL A 248 -13.21 13.63 -9.89
CA VAL A 248 -13.35 14.63 -10.95
C VAL A 248 -14.67 15.35 -10.76
N LEU A 249 -14.61 16.50 -10.10
CA LEU A 249 -15.74 17.36 -9.85
C LEU A 249 -16.01 18.23 -11.08
N SER A 250 -17.14 18.00 -11.73
CA SER A 250 -17.58 18.67 -12.94
C SER A 250 -18.95 19.34 -12.74
N GLU A 251 -19.41 20.11 -13.73
CA GLU A 251 -20.61 20.94 -13.62
C GLU A 251 -21.85 20.16 -13.13
N ASN A 252 -22.08 18.94 -13.65
CA ASN A 252 -23.25 18.13 -13.37
C ASN A 252 -23.04 17.05 -12.29
N TYR A 253 -21.84 16.91 -11.74
CA TYR A 253 -21.53 15.92 -10.69
C TYR A 253 -22.51 16.01 -9.51
N GLY A 254 -22.84 17.25 -9.08
CA GLY A 254 -23.77 17.48 -7.96
C GLY A 254 -25.23 17.07 -8.23
N TYR A 255 -25.63 16.89 -9.48
CA TYR A 255 -26.99 16.45 -9.82
C TYR A 255 -27.15 14.92 -9.77
N SER A 256 -26.06 14.17 -9.92
CA SER A 256 -26.09 12.70 -9.85
C SER A 256 -26.09 12.24 -8.39
N THR A 257 -27.19 11.64 -7.93
CA THR A 257 -27.25 11.04 -6.59
C THR A 257 -26.21 9.94 -6.43
N TRP A 258 -25.89 9.22 -7.51
CA TRP A 258 -24.86 8.19 -7.53
C TRP A 258 -23.47 8.78 -7.24
N CYS A 259 -23.05 9.80 -8.00
CA CYS A 259 -21.78 10.51 -7.78
C CYS A 259 -21.67 11.05 -6.34
N LEU A 260 -22.79 11.54 -5.77
CA LEU A 260 -22.82 12.03 -4.39
C LEU A 260 -22.71 10.92 -3.35
N ASP A 261 -23.40 9.80 -3.56
CA ASP A 261 -23.29 8.63 -2.67
C ASP A 261 -21.86 8.04 -2.72
N GLU A 262 -21.21 8.03 -3.89
CA GLU A 262 -19.81 7.63 -4.02
C GLU A 262 -18.89 8.55 -3.22
N LEU A 263 -19.10 9.86 -3.34
CA LEU A 263 -18.33 10.86 -2.62
C LEU A 263 -18.47 10.68 -1.11
N VAL A 264 -19.68 10.42 -0.60
CA VAL A 264 -19.91 10.10 0.82
C VAL A 264 -19.06 8.90 1.22
N LYS A 265 -19.11 7.80 0.47
CA LYS A 265 -18.33 6.59 0.80
C LYS A 265 -16.81 6.83 0.74
N ILE A 266 -16.34 7.61 -0.23
CA ILE A 266 -14.92 7.99 -0.35
C ILE A 266 -14.49 8.77 0.89
N MET A 267 -15.28 9.75 1.33
CA MET A 267 -14.98 10.57 2.51
C MET A 267 -15.07 9.78 3.82
N GLU A 268 -15.99 8.82 3.93
CA GLU A 268 -16.01 7.84 5.03
C GLU A 268 -14.73 6.98 5.05
N CYS A 269 -14.30 6.47 3.90
CA CYS A 269 -13.06 5.69 3.80
C CYS A 269 -11.82 6.53 4.12
N LYS A 270 -11.83 7.82 3.76
CA LYS A 270 -10.77 8.76 4.13
C LYS A 270 -10.62 8.88 5.65
N LYS A 271 -11.74 8.99 6.37
CA LYS A 271 -11.77 9.10 7.84
C LYS A 271 -11.38 7.79 8.54
N THR A 272 -11.86 6.66 8.05
CA THR A 272 -11.72 5.35 8.72
C THR A 272 -10.44 4.61 8.38
N ASN A 273 -9.93 4.76 7.15
CA ASN A 273 -8.83 3.97 6.62
C ASN A 273 -7.64 4.82 6.13
N ASN A 274 -7.58 6.11 6.51
CA ASN A 274 -6.53 7.06 6.08
C ASN A 274 -6.30 7.10 4.56
N LYS A 275 -7.36 6.95 3.77
CA LYS A 275 -7.22 6.98 2.31
C LYS A 275 -6.84 8.34 1.77
N LEU A 276 -6.05 8.30 0.71
CA LEU A 276 -5.75 9.46 -0.10
C LEU A 276 -6.96 9.76 -0.98
N VAL A 277 -7.37 11.02 -0.97
CA VAL A 277 -8.44 11.55 -1.81
C VAL A 277 -7.88 12.78 -2.49
N TRP A 278 -7.98 12.83 -3.81
CA TRP A 278 -7.48 13.93 -4.61
C TRP A 278 -8.59 14.47 -5.51
N PRO A 279 -9.19 15.61 -5.13
CA PRO A 279 -10.18 16.26 -5.97
C PRO A 279 -9.53 17.00 -7.13
N LEU A 280 -10.14 16.87 -8.30
CA LEU A 280 -9.84 17.60 -9.53
C LEU A 280 -11.07 18.42 -9.92
N PHE A 281 -10.94 19.75 -9.92
CA PHE A 281 -12.01 20.66 -10.30
C PHE A 281 -11.97 20.88 -11.81
N TYR A 282 -12.88 20.25 -12.55
CA TYR A 282 -12.96 20.31 -14.01
C TYR A 282 -14.01 21.33 -14.46
N LYS A 283 -13.53 22.43 -15.07
CA LYS A 283 -14.34 23.56 -15.57
C LYS A 283 -15.27 24.19 -14.51
N ILE A 284 -14.91 24.03 -13.24
CA ILE A 284 -15.59 24.63 -12.08
C ILE A 284 -14.56 25.20 -11.11
N GLU A 285 -15.00 26.07 -10.20
CA GLU A 285 -14.19 26.57 -9.10
C GLU A 285 -14.51 25.84 -7.79
N GLN A 286 -13.55 25.77 -6.86
CA GLN A 286 -13.74 25.13 -5.56
C GLN A 286 -14.81 25.83 -4.73
N SER A 287 -14.95 27.16 -4.89
CA SER A 287 -16.02 27.95 -4.30
C SER A 287 -17.42 27.51 -4.76
N ASP A 288 -17.54 26.93 -5.97
CA ASP A 288 -18.82 26.49 -6.51
C ASP A 288 -19.46 25.39 -5.66
N LEU A 289 -18.68 24.54 -5.00
CA LEU A 289 -19.23 23.51 -4.08
C LEU A 289 -20.01 24.10 -2.90
N SER A 290 -19.72 25.35 -2.54
CA SER A 290 -20.29 26.04 -1.37
C SER A 290 -21.31 27.13 -1.73
N TYR A 291 -21.33 27.59 -2.99
CA TYR A 291 -22.09 28.78 -3.38
C TYR A 291 -23.52 28.44 -3.79
N LYS A 292 -24.52 29.09 -3.16
CA LYS A 292 -25.94 28.81 -3.42
C LYS A 292 -26.39 29.02 -4.87
N LYS A 293 -25.70 29.86 -5.66
CA LYS A 293 -26.07 30.13 -7.06
C LYS A 293 -25.27 29.33 -8.09
N SER A 294 -24.27 28.55 -7.67
CA SER A 294 -23.50 27.67 -8.57
C SER A 294 -24.35 26.48 -9.05
N SER A 295 -23.81 25.67 -9.97
CA SER A 295 -24.44 24.41 -10.38
C SER A 295 -24.68 23.49 -9.18
N TYR A 296 -23.73 23.37 -8.25
CA TYR A 296 -23.87 22.57 -7.03
C TYR A 296 -24.91 23.14 -6.06
N GLY A 297 -24.99 24.46 -5.91
CA GLY A 297 -26.05 25.09 -5.10
C GLY A 297 -27.45 24.78 -5.63
N LYS A 298 -27.64 24.86 -6.94
CA LYS A 298 -28.89 24.48 -7.62
C LYS A 298 -29.17 22.98 -7.51
N ALA A 299 -28.16 22.15 -7.67
CA ALA A 299 -28.29 20.70 -7.54
C ALA A 299 -28.72 20.28 -6.12
N MET A 300 -28.11 20.88 -5.09
CA MET A 300 -28.51 20.64 -3.70
C MET A 300 -29.96 21.08 -3.43
N ALA A 301 -30.38 22.23 -3.96
CA ALA A 301 -31.77 22.69 -3.82
C ALA A 301 -32.75 21.70 -4.50
N ALA A 302 -32.42 21.21 -5.69
CA ALA A 302 -33.24 20.20 -6.38
C ALA A 302 -33.35 18.89 -5.59
N HIS A 303 -32.26 18.43 -4.96
CA HIS A 303 -32.30 17.26 -4.08
C HIS A 303 -33.09 17.50 -2.79
N GLU A 304 -32.99 18.69 -2.20
CA GLU A 304 -33.80 19.10 -1.06
C GLU A 304 -35.30 19.11 -1.39
N ASP A 305 -35.68 19.60 -2.56
CA ASP A 305 -37.07 19.61 -3.02
C ASP A 305 -37.58 18.19 -3.30
N ARG A 306 -36.72 17.31 -3.81
CA ARG A 306 -37.06 15.92 -4.16
C ARG A 306 -37.14 14.98 -2.94
N PHE A 307 -36.20 15.09 -2.02
CA PHE A 307 -36.03 14.15 -0.90
C PHE A 307 -36.36 14.75 0.46
N GLY A 308 -36.52 16.07 0.56
CA GLY A 308 -36.71 16.82 1.79
C GLY A 308 -35.39 17.35 2.37
N LYS A 309 -35.43 18.57 2.93
CA LYS A 309 -34.27 19.25 3.55
C LYS A 309 -33.66 18.49 4.71
N GLU A 310 -34.50 17.80 5.49
CA GLU A 310 -34.08 17.01 6.64
C GLU A 310 -33.71 15.55 6.27
N SER A 311 -33.62 15.24 4.97
CA SER A 311 -33.20 13.91 4.52
C SER A 311 -31.76 13.64 4.92
N GLU A 312 -31.54 12.49 5.56
CA GLU A 312 -30.21 12.04 5.98
C GLU A 312 -29.22 12.01 4.80
N ASN A 313 -29.67 11.57 3.62
CA ASN A 313 -28.84 11.52 2.42
C ASN A 313 -28.40 12.92 1.97
N VAL A 314 -29.32 13.88 1.93
CA VAL A 314 -29.02 15.27 1.53
C VAL A 314 -28.01 15.89 2.50
N GLN A 315 -28.14 15.64 3.79
CA GLN A 315 -27.18 16.11 4.80
C GLN A 315 -25.79 15.46 4.62
N LYS A 316 -25.74 14.15 4.34
CA LYS A 316 -24.48 13.45 4.04
C LYS A 316 -23.80 14.00 2.79
N TRP A 317 -24.55 14.22 1.70
CA TRP A 317 -24.03 14.79 0.46
C TRP A 317 -23.46 16.19 0.69
N ARG A 318 -24.18 17.05 1.43
CA ARG A 318 -23.73 18.39 1.80
C ARG A 318 -22.44 18.35 2.62
N SER A 319 -22.34 17.45 3.59
CA SER A 319 -21.13 17.25 4.38
C SER A 319 -19.97 16.81 3.50
N ALA A 320 -20.17 15.79 2.66
CA ALA A 320 -19.12 15.23 1.81
C ALA A 320 -18.59 16.25 0.79
N LEU A 321 -19.47 17.05 0.16
CA LEU A 321 -19.09 18.15 -0.72
C LEU A 321 -18.31 19.25 0.02
N SER A 322 -18.74 19.61 1.23
CA SER A 322 -18.03 20.60 2.04
C SER A 322 -16.65 20.11 2.46
N GLU A 323 -16.53 18.84 2.83
CA GLU A 323 -15.27 18.24 3.26
C GLU A 323 -14.29 18.06 2.10
N VAL A 324 -14.75 17.60 0.93
CA VAL A 324 -13.89 17.46 -0.25
C VAL A 324 -13.40 18.84 -0.73
N ALA A 325 -14.23 19.87 -0.58
CA ALA A 325 -13.87 21.27 -0.85
C ALA A 325 -12.78 21.81 0.07
N LEU A 326 -12.41 21.14 1.16
CA LEU A 326 -11.32 21.58 2.05
C LEU A 326 -9.99 20.87 1.76
N LEU A 327 -9.98 19.90 0.84
CA LEU A 327 -8.77 19.19 0.45
C LEU A 327 -7.94 20.01 -0.54
N LYS A 328 -6.62 19.78 -0.53
CA LYS A 328 -5.73 20.31 -1.58
C LYS A 328 -6.15 19.70 -2.92
N ALA A 329 -6.28 20.54 -3.94
CA ALA A 329 -6.85 20.18 -5.23
C ALA A 329 -6.14 20.86 -6.39
N ASP A 330 -6.34 20.33 -7.60
CA ASP A 330 -5.94 20.98 -8.84
C ASP A 330 -7.16 21.43 -9.65
N HIS A 331 -6.99 22.53 -10.40
CA HIS A 331 -8.04 23.15 -11.19
C HIS A 331 -7.75 23.04 -12.69
N ILE A 332 -8.76 22.62 -13.46
CA ILE A 332 -8.64 22.34 -14.89
C ILE A 332 -9.63 23.24 -15.61
N LYS A 333 -9.15 24.40 -16.08
CA LYS A 333 -10.02 25.44 -16.64
C LYS A 333 -10.26 25.29 -18.15
N GLU A 334 -9.27 24.90 -18.98
CA GLU A 334 -9.47 24.92 -20.44
C GLU A 334 -8.50 24.08 -21.31
N ASN A 335 -7.26 23.77 -20.86
CA ASN A 335 -6.31 22.99 -21.68
C ASN A 335 -6.15 21.55 -21.19
N GLU A 336 -6.86 20.61 -21.84
CA GLU A 336 -6.83 19.16 -21.55
C GLU A 336 -5.43 18.53 -21.65
N TYR A 337 -4.46 19.20 -22.29
CA TYR A 337 -3.09 18.71 -22.49
C TYR A 337 -2.12 18.99 -21.33
N VAL A 338 -2.45 19.85 -20.37
CA VAL A 338 -1.47 20.35 -19.38
C VAL A 338 -1.19 19.35 -18.24
N LEU A 339 -2.05 18.33 -18.06
CA LEU A 339 -1.99 17.47 -16.86
C LEU A 339 -1.27 16.12 -17.05
N VAL A 340 -0.89 15.74 -18.27
CA VAL A 340 -0.06 14.53 -18.46
C VAL A 340 1.30 14.70 -17.76
N ASN A 341 1.78 15.95 -17.62
CA ASN A 341 3.01 16.26 -16.89
C ASN A 341 2.87 16.30 -15.36
N THR A 342 1.65 16.44 -14.82
CA THR A 342 1.41 16.41 -13.37
C THR A 342 1.43 14.98 -12.83
N ILE A 343 1.34 13.97 -13.71
CA ILE A 343 1.42 12.56 -13.31
C ILE A 343 2.83 12.21 -12.75
N ASN A 344 3.85 12.99 -13.09
CA ASN A 344 5.22 12.84 -12.57
C ASN A 344 5.38 13.19 -11.08
N TYR A 345 4.31 13.61 -10.39
CA TYR A 345 4.30 13.84 -8.94
C TYR A 345 3.67 12.68 -8.13
N PHE A 346 3.31 11.53 -8.75
CA PHE A 346 2.63 10.39 -8.10
C PHE A 346 3.52 9.22 -7.70
#